data_AF-A0A317EWK8-F1
#
_entry.id   AF-A0A317EWK8-F1
#
_cell.length_a   1.000
_cell.length_b   1.000
_cell.length_c   1.000
_cell.angle_alpha   90.00
_cell.angle_beta   90.00
_cell.angle_gamma   90.00
#
_symmetry.space_group_name_H-M   'P 1'
#
loop_
_entity.id
_entity.type
_entity.pdbx_description
1 polymer ?
#
loop_
_entity_poly.entity_id
_entity_poly.type
_entity_poly.pdbx_seq_one_letter_code
_entity_poly.pdbx_strand_id
1 'polypeptide(L)'
;MTTITVQVDNEQNAVLLEKMLKALSFVEDVDIKNNVSGMVEEPKGSYKKLKKILDKTEAETLFTNIKNPSDWQKDLRDEWERNL
;
A
#
# COMPACT_ATOMS: atom_id res chain seq x y z
N MET A 1 4.95 11.92 32.89
CA MET A 1 5.17 11.99 31.44
C MET A 1 3.96 12.64 30.83
N THR A 2 4.14 13.71 30.07
CA THR A 2 3.03 14.45 29.45
C THR A 2 3.27 14.44 27.95
N THR A 3 2.35 13.87 27.20
CA THR A 3 2.46 13.77 25.74
C THR A 3 1.68 14.92 25.10
N ILE A 4 2.33 15.64 24.19
CA ILE A 4 1.72 16.71 23.41
C ILE A 4 1.71 16.28 21.95
N THR A 5 0.53 16.28 21.33
CA THR A 5 0.38 15.99 19.89
C THR A 5 0.22 17.30 19.14
N VAL A 6 1.13 17.58 18.20
CA VAL A 6 1.08 18.79 17.37
C VAL A 6 0.85 18.40 15.93
N GLN A 7 -0.17 18.98 15.31
CA GLN A 7 -0.44 18.82 13.88
C GLN A 7 0.08 20.05 13.14
N VAL A 8 0.86 19.82 12.08
CA VAL A 8 1.47 20.86 11.26
C VAL A 8 0.87 20.80 9.85
N ASP A 9 0.71 21.96 9.23
CA ASP A 9 0.04 22.15 7.93
C ASP A 9 0.91 21.78 6.71
N ASN A 10 2.23 21.82 6.87
CA ASN A 10 3.21 21.62 5.80
C ASN A 10 4.41 20.80 6.29
N GLU A 11 4.91 19.88 5.45
CA GLU A 11 6.09 19.07 5.71
C GLU A 11 7.34 19.89 6.02
N GLN A 12 7.53 21.03 5.34
CA GLN A 12 8.69 21.90 5.60
C GLN A 12 8.66 22.47 7.03
N ASN A 13 7.47 22.86 7.49
CA ASN A 13 7.25 23.34 8.85
C ASN A 13 7.40 22.20 9.87
N ALA A 14 6.99 20.97 9.51
CA ALA A 14 7.15 19.80 10.37
C ALA A 14 8.63 19.47 10.61
N VAL A 15 9.47 19.51 9.56
CA VAL A 15 10.92 19.29 9.66
C VAL A 15 11.60 20.36 10.51
N LEU A 16 11.17 21.62 10.38
CA LEU A 16 11.69 22.70 11.21
C LEU A 16 11.30 22.51 12.68
N LEU A 17 10.04 22.19 12.94
CA LEU A 17 9.51 21.97 14.28
C LEU A 17 10.19 20.77 14.96
N GLU A 18 10.42 19.68 14.23
CA GLU A 18 11.17 18.52 14.72
C GLU A 18 12.55 18.92 15.24
N LYS A 19 13.30 19.71 14.44
CA LYS A 19 14.64 20.18 14.83
C LYS A 19 14.59 21.05 16.07
N MET A 20 13.58 21.91 16.19
CA MET A 20 13.38 22.75 17.38
C MET A 20 13.06 21.90 18.61
N LEU A 21 12.18 20.91 18.49
CA LEU A 21 11.80 20.02 19.59
C LEU A 21 12.99 19.18 20.07
N LYS A 22 13.79 18.62 19.15
CA LYS A 22 15.00 17.85 19.50
C LYS A 22 16.09 18.68 20.17
N ALA A 23 16.09 20.01 20.01
CA ALA A 23 17.04 20.90 20.66
C ALA A 23 16.69 21.18 22.13
N LEU A 24 15.47 20.86 22.57
CA LEU A 24 15.02 21.11 23.93
C LEU A 24 15.43 19.95 24.83
N SER A 25 16.16 20.26 25.91
CA SER A 25 16.75 19.25 26.81
C SER A 25 15.73 18.41 27.60
N PHE A 26 14.45 18.80 27.58
CA PHE A 26 13.36 18.11 28.26
C PHE A 26 12.52 17.25 27.31
N VAL A 27 12.84 17.24 26.02
CA VAL A 27 12.16 16.39 25.04
C VAL A 27 12.85 15.03 25.03
N GLU A 28 12.14 14.03 25.53
CA GLU A 28 12.62 12.65 25.63
C GLU A 28 12.51 11.91 24.29
N ASP A 29 11.43 12.14 23.54
CA ASP A 29 11.19 11.51 22.24
C ASP A 29 10.31 12.39 21.32
N VAL A 30 10.45 12.22 20.00
CA VAL A 30 9.67 12.91 18.97
C VAL A 30 9.15 11.89 17.94
N ASP A 31 7.88 11.51 18.07
CA ASP A 31 7.20 10.61 17.12
C ASP A 31 6.61 11.40 15.94
N ILE A 32 7.08 11.10 14.73
CA ILE A 32 6.60 11.73 13.49
C ILE A 32 5.76 10.72 12.74
N LYS A 33 4.44 10.89 12.86
CA LYS A 33 3.46 10.20 12.02
C LYS A 33 3.39 10.88 10.67
N ASN A 34 4.41 10.66 9.85
CA ASN A 34 4.34 10.99 8.44
C ASN A 34 3.23 10.14 7.83
N ASN A 35 2.19 10.78 7.29
CA ASN A 35 1.21 10.14 6.40
C ASN A 35 1.86 9.72 5.06
N VAL A 36 3.16 9.42 5.03
CA VAL A 36 3.81 8.74 3.92
C VAL A 36 3.52 7.25 4.09
N SER A 37 2.24 6.95 3.92
CA SER A 37 1.81 5.64 3.51
C SER A 37 2.42 5.40 2.13
N GLY A 38 3.47 4.60 2.07
CA GLY A 38 3.89 3.94 0.83
C GLY A 38 2.82 2.99 0.28
N MET A 39 1.65 2.88 0.91
CA MET A 39 0.45 2.36 0.26
C MET A 39 -0.17 3.50 -0.53
N VAL A 40 -0.08 3.39 -1.86
CA VAL A 40 -1.03 3.99 -2.81
C VAL A 40 -2.39 4.06 -2.12
N GLU A 41 -2.95 5.25 -1.92
CA GLU A 41 -4.32 5.36 -1.40
C GLU A 41 -5.21 4.48 -2.29
N GLU A 42 -5.69 3.37 -1.74
CA GLU A 42 -6.59 2.49 -2.48
C GLU A 42 -7.76 3.34 -2.98
N PRO A 43 -8.02 3.39 -4.29
CA PRO A 43 -9.08 4.22 -4.83
C PRO A 43 -10.39 3.85 -4.13
N LYS A 44 -10.93 4.79 -3.36
CA LYS A 44 -12.13 4.59 -2.54
C LYS A 44 -13.27 4.12 -3.45
N GLY A 45 -13.66 2.85 -3.30
CA GLY A 45 -14.85 2.28 -3.92
C GLY A 45 -14.56 1.10 -4.85
N SER A 46 -13.86 1.30 -5.97
CA SER A 46 -13.75 0.28 -7.02
C SER A 46 -12.80 -0.85 -6.65
N TYR A 47 -11.61 -0.52 -6.13
CA TYR A 47 -10.65 -1.54 -5.72
C TYR A 47 -11.20 -2.41 -4.58
N LYS A 48 -11.80 -1.78 -3.56
CA LYS A 48 -12.40 -2.50 -2.43
C LYS A 48 -13.54 -3.43 -2.85
N LYS A 49 -14.30 -3.07 -3.88
CA LYS A 49 -15.32 -3.95 -4.48
C LYS A 49 -14.68 -5.13 -5.19
N LEU A 50 -13.65 -4.89 -6.01
CA LEU A 50 -12.92 -5.96 -6.72
C LEU A 50 -12.24 -6.92 -5.74
N LYS A 51 -11.56 -6.39 -4.73
CA LYS A 51 -10.93 -7.17 -3.65
C LYS A 51 -11.94 -8.04 -2.91
N LYS A 52 -13.10 -7.48 -2.54
CA LYS A 52 -14.17 -8.27 -1.88
C LYS A 52 -14.75 -9.37 -2.78
N ILE A 53 -14.78 -9.17 -4.11
CA ILE A 53 -15.20 -10.21 -5.05
C ILE A 53 -14.13 -11.30 -5.14
N LEU A 54 -12.86 -10.91 -5.28
CA LEU A 54 -11.72 -11.84 -5.33
C LEU A 54 -11.61 -12.65 -4.03
N ASP A 55 -11.70 -12.01 -2.86
CA ASP A 55 -11.62 -12.66 -1.54
C ASP A 55 -12.80 -13.60 -1.27
N LYS A 56 -13.96 -13.36 -1.89
CA LYS A 56 -15.14 -14.25 -1.81
C LYS A 56 -15.02 -15.46 -2.74
N THR A 57 -14.11 -15.40 -3.71
CA THR A 57 -13.91 -16.47 -4.67
C THR A 57 -12.82 -17.37 -4.11
N GLU A 58 -13.10 -18.65 -3.93
CA GLU A 58 -12.08 -19.60 -3.44
C GLU A 58 -10.96 -19.70 -4.49
N ALA A 59 -9.84 -19.04 -4.23
CA ALA A 59 -8.69 -19.01 -5.14
C ALA A 59 -8.19 -20.42 -5.48
N GLU A 60 -8.38 -21.37 -4.58
CA GLU A 60 -8.03 -22.79 -4.76
C GLU A 60 -8.90 -23.49 -5.82
N THR A 61 -10.12 -23.00 -6.09
CA THR A 61 -11.04 -23.67 -7.04
C THR A 61 -11.04 -23.03 -8.43
N LEU A 62 -10.59 -21.77 -8.55
CA LEU A 62 -10.63 -20.98 -9.79
C LEU A 62 -9.89 -21.61 -10.98
N PHE A 63 -8.80 -22.31 -10.71
CA PHE A 63 -7.92 -22.86 -11.75
C PHE A 63 -7.83 -24.39 -11.74
N THR A 64 -8.81 -25.06 -11.13
CA THR A 64 -8.87 -26.53 -11.01
C THR A 64 -8.86 -27.26 -12.35
N ASN A 65 -9.37 -26.61 -13.41
CA ASN A 65 -9.39 -27.16 -14.76
C ASN A 65 -8.05 -26.98 -15.51
N ILE A 66 -7.12 -26.22 -14.95
CA ILE A 66 -5.79 -25.98 -15.55
C ILE A 66 -4.82 -27.02 -15.00
N LYS A 67 -4.63 -28.10 -15.77
CA LYS A 67 -3.78 -29.23 -15.40
C LYS A 67 -2.29 -28.86 -15.28
N ASN A 68 -1.81 -27.98 -16.16
CA ASN A 68 -0.44 -27.44 -16.11
C ASN A 68 -0.46 -25.92 -16.36
N PRO A 69 -0.34 -25.11 -15.30
CA PRO A 69 -0.36 -23.65 -15.42
C PRO A 69 0.74 -23.10 -16.32
N SER A 70 1.92 -23.72 -16.34
CA SER A 70 3.05 -23.25 -17.15
C SER A 70 2.82 -23.45 -18.64
N ASP A 71 2.20 -24.56 -19.03
CA ASP A 71 1.89 -24.82 -20.45
C ASP A 71 0.70 -23.96 -20.91
N TRP A 72 -0.34 -23.84 -20.08
CA TRP A 72 -1.47 -22.94 -20.35
C TRP A 72 -1.05 -21.48 -20.55
N GLN A 73 -0.09 -21.00 -19.76
CA GLN A 73 0.48 -19.65 -19.93
C GLN A 73 1.34 -19.50 -21.18
N LYS A 74 2.03 -20.56 -21.63
CA LYS A 74 2.78 -20.55 -22.88
C LYS A 74 1.83 -20.53 -24.08
N ASP A 75 0.79 -21.37 -24.06
CA ASP A 75 -0.20 -21.42 -25.13
C ASP A 75 -0.89 -20.05 -25.32
N LEU A 76 -1.28 -19.39 -24.22
CA LEU A 76 -1.82 -18.03 -24.27
C LEU A 76 -0.84 -17.02 -24.86
N ARG A 77 0.46 -17.12 -24.54
CA ARG A 77 1.47 -16.20 -25.10
C ARG A 77 1.66 -16.42 -26.59
N ASP A 78 1.76 -17.68 -26.99
CA ASP A 78 1.93 -18.08 -28.39
C ASP A 78 0.73 -17.68 -29.25
N GLU A 79 -0.50 -17.73 -28.70
CA GLU A 79 -1.70 -17.25 -29.38
C GLU A 79 -1.64 -15.75 -29.72
N TRP A 80 -1.00 -14.94 -28.88
CA TRP A 80 -0.86 -13.51 -29.12
C TRP A 80 0.24 -13.23 -30.16
N GLU A 81 1.28 -14.05 -30.19
CA GLU A 81 2.36 -13.95 -31.18
C GLU A 81 1.93 -14.44 -32.57
N ARG A 82 1.03 -15.44 -32.66
CA ARG A 82 0.51 -15.96 -33.94
C ARG A 82 -0.53 -15.06 -34.60
N ASN A 83 -1.11 -14.11 -33.87
CA ASN A 83 -2.13 -13.18 -34.35
C ASN A 83 -1.58 -11.78 -34.69
N LEU A 84 -0.26 -11.63 -34.79
CA LEU A 84 0.47 -10.46 -35.31
C LEU A 84 1.01 -10.74 -36.71
#